data_AF-A0A4R2RE86-F1
#
_entry.id   AF-A0A4R2RE86-F1
#
_cell.length_a   1.000
_cell.length_b   1.000
_cell.length_c   1.000
_cell.angle_alpha   90.00
_cell.angle_beta   90.00
_cell.angle_gamma   90.00
#
_symmetry.space_group_name_H-M   'P 1'
#
loop_
_entity.id
_entity.type
_entity.pdbx_description
1 polymer ?
#
loop_
_entity_poly.entity_id
_entity_poly.type
_entity_poly.pdbx_seq_one_letter_code
_entity_poly.pdbx_strand_id
1 'polypeptide(L)' 'MAEAADGGQQMAYQAARYEEAYCRRLLEQLEEELKRSQPRQEEMRLLHARAEAGWLEAKRRMEKLSRSR' A
#
# COMPACT_ATOMS: atom_id res chain seq x y z
N MET A 1 6.49 -27.28 16.45
CA MET A 1 6.39 -25.80 16.51
C MET A 1 6.76 -25.13 15.16
N ALA A 2 6.38 -25.70 14.02
CA ALA A 2 6.60 -25.08 12.69
C ALA A 2 5.35 -24.33 12.17
N GLU A 3 4.15 -24.75 12.59
CA GLU A 3 2.87 -24.21 12.10
C GLU A 3 2.63 -22.73 12.46
N ALA A 4 3.18 -22.26 13.59
CA ALA A 4 3.04 -20.85 13.99
C ALA A 4 3.89 -19.90 13.13
N ALA A 5 5.02 -20.36 12.59
CA ALA A 5 5.88 -19.56 11.73
C ALA A 5 5.22 -19.37 10.34
N ASP A 6 4.64 -20.43 9.79
CA ASP A 6 3.91 -20.39 8.51
C ASP A 6 2.61 -19.59 8.60
N GLY A 7 1.85 -19.74 9.70
CA GLY A 7 0.65 -18.95 9.94
C GLY A 7 0.94 -17.45 10.07
N GLY A 8 2.00 -17.08 10.79
CA GLY A 8 2.43 -15.68 10.93
C GLY A 8 2.86 -15.05 9.60
N GLN A 9 3.59 -15.78 8.76
CA GLN A 9 3.99 -15.30 7.43
C GLN A 9 2.81 -15.15 6.48
N GLN A 10 1.85 -16.08 6.51
CA GLN A 10 0.65 -16.00 5.67
C GLN A 10 -0.26 -14.84 6.07
N MET A 11 -0.41 -14.56 7.37
CA MET A 11 -1.16 -13.40 7.87
C MET A 11 -0.48 -12.07 7.48
N ALA A 12 0.85 -12.00 7.61
CA ALA A 12 1.62 -10.82 7.20
C ALA A 12 1.50 -10.55 5.69
N TYR A 13 1.49 -11.60 4.87
CA TYR A 13 1.30 -11.47 3.42
C TYR A 13 -0.10 -10.96 3.07
N GLN A 14 -1.14 -11.48 3.71
CA GLN A 14 -2.51 -11.00 3.50
C GLN A 14 -2.65 -9.52 3.91
N ALA A 15 -2.10 -9.13 5.06
CA ALA A 15 -2.11 -7.74 5.51
C ALA A 15 -1.43 -6.80 4.50
N ALA A 16 -0.25 -7.19 4.00
CA ALA A 16 0.47 -6.41 2.98
C ALA A 16 -0.31 -6.29 1.67
N ARG A 17 -1.03 -7.35 1.25
CA ARG A 17 -1.90 -7.31 0.07
C ARG A 17 -3.10 -6.37 0.26
N TYR A 18 -3.73 -6.37 1.43
CA TYR A 18 -4.82 -5.44 1.73
C TYR A 18 -4.34 -3.99 1.73
N GLU A 19 -3.17 -3.73 2.30
CA GLU A 19 -2.56 -2.41 2.32
C GLU A 19 -2.20 -1.92 0.90
N GLU A 20 -1.65 -2.79 0.04
CA GLU A 20 -1.40 -2.46 -1.36
C GLU A 20 -2.69 -2.03 -2.09
N ALA A 21 -3.76 -2.81 -1.96
CA ALA A 21 -5.05 -2.52 -2.60
C ALA A 21 -5.66 -1.20 -2.08
N TYR A 22 -5.54 -0.94 -0.78
CA TYR A 22 -5.98 0.31 -0.17
C TYR A 22 -5.20 1.51 -0.70
N CYS A 23 -3.87 1.46 -0.68
CA CYS A 23 -3.02 2.54 -1.18
C CYS A 23 -3.26 2.81 -2.66
N ARG A 24 -3.44 1.76 -3.49
CA ARG A 24 -3.75 1.90 -4.91
C ARG A 24 -5.07 2.64 -5.14
N ARG A 25 -6.14 2.25 -4.44
CA ARG A 25 -7.43 2.92 -4.55
C ARG A 25 -7.36 4.38 -4.10
N LEU A 26 -6.60 4.67 -3.05
CA LEU A 26 -6.40 6.03 -2.56
C LEU A 26 -5.64 6.89 -3.59
N LEU A 27 -4.60 6.34 -4.23
CA LEU A 27 -3.88 7.03 -5.31
C LEU A 27 -4.79 7.38 -6.49
N GLU A 28 -5.60 6.42 -6.95
CA GLU A 28 -6.57 6.63 -8.03
C GLU A 28 -7.56 7.76 -7.69
N GLN A 29 -8.07 7.79 -6.45
CA GLN A 29 -8.95 8.87 -5.99
C GLN A 29 -8.25 10.23 -5.91
N LEU A 30 -7.02 10.27 -5.39
CA LEU A 30 -6.24 11.50 -5.28
C LEU A 30 -5.85 12.06 -6.66
N GLU A 31 -5.55 11.21 -7.63
CA GLU A 31 -5.33 11.63 -9.02
C GLU A 31 -6.57 12.26 -9.64
N GLU A 32 -7.77 11.69 -9.41
CA GLU A 32 -9.01 12.26 -9.89
C GLU A 32 -9.30 13.63 -9.26
N GLU A 33 -9.09 13.76 -7.94
CA GLU A 33 -9.29 15.03 -7.23
C GLU A 33 -8.26 16.10 -7.65
N LEU A 34 -7.00 15.72 -7.87
CA LEU A 34 -5.95 16.60 -8.41
C LEU A 34 -6.29 17.12 -9.81
N LYS A 35 -7.02 16.34 -10.62
CA LYS A 35 -7.50 16.75 -11.94
C LYS A 35 -8.71 17.69 -11.85
N ARG A 36 -9.51 17.61 -10.78
CA ARG A 36 -10.78 18.36 -10.62
C ARG A 36 -10.64 19.68 -9.86
N SER A 37 -9.66 19.85 -8.96
CA SER A 37 -9.67 20.95 -7.98
C SER A 37 -8.32 21.66 -7.82
N GLN A 38 -8.25 22.95 -8.20
CA GLN A 38 -7.07 23.81 -7.97
C GLN A 38 -6.85 24.28 -6.51
N PRO A 39 -7.87 24.55 -5.67
CA PRO A 39 -7.61 25.20 -4.36
C PRO A 39 -6.97 24.30 -3.31
N ARG A 40 -6.90 22.98 -3.52
CA ARG A 40 -6.30 22.00 -2.58
C ARG A 40 -5.18 21.16 -3.21
N GLN A 41 -4.60 21.63 -4.32
CA GLN A 41 -3.67 20.84 -5.12
C GLN A 41 -2.40 20.43 -4.34
N GLU A 42 -1.88 21.31 -3.50
CA GLU A 42 -0.69 21.05 -2.66
C GLU A 42 -0.96 19.94 -1.61
N GLU A 43 -2.10 20.02 -0.92
CA GLU A 43 -2.52 19.03 0.07
C GLU A 43 -2.72 17.65 -0.57
N MET A 44 -3.37 17.61 -1.74
CA MET A 44 -3.61 16.36 -2.47
C MET A 44 -2.31 15.76 -3.02
N ARG A 45 -1.32 16.58 -3.43
CA ARG A 45 0.03 16.10 -3.81
C ARG A 45 0.74 15.44 -2.64
N LEU A 46 0.66 16.04 -1.44
CA LEU A 46 1.26 15.47 -0.23
C LEU A 46 0.60 14.13 0.15
N LEU A 47 -0.73 14.06 0.08
CA LEU A 47 -1.48 12.82 0.30
C LEU A 47 -1.11 11.75 -0.74
N HIS A 48 -0.94 12.15 -2.00
CA HIS A 48 -0.55 11.24 -3.08
C HIS A 48 0.84 10.66 -2.83
N ALA A 49 1.83 11.51 -2.53
CA ALA A 49 3.19 11.06 -2.22
C ALA A 49 3.23 10.10 -1.01
N ARG A 50 2.40 10.36 0.01
CA ARG A 50 2.28 9.48 1.18
C ARG A 50 1.65 8.13 0.83
N ALA A 51 0.59 8.13 0.01
CA ALA A 51 -0.06 6.90 -0.44
C ALA A 51 0.88 6.08 -1.35
N GLU A 52 1.69 6.73 -2.18
CA GLU A 52 2.69 6.09 -3.03
C GLU A 52 3.80 5.44 -2.21
N ALA A 53 4.30 6.13 -1.18
CA ALA A 53 5.27 5.55 -0.24
C ALA A 53 4.72 4.29 0.45
N GLY A 54 3.47 4.35 0.94
CA GLY A 54 2.80 3.19 1.55
C GLY A 54 2.63 2.02 0.57
N TRP A 55 2.25 2.31 -0.67
CA TRP A 55 2.13 1.28 -1.73
C TRP A 55 3.47 0.60 -2.02
N LEU A 56 4.54 1.37 -2.18
CA LEU A 56 5.89 0.84 -2.41
C LEU A 56 6.37 -0.02 -1.23
N GLU A 57 6.09 0.39 0.00
CA GLU A 57 6.45 -0.37 1.19
C GLU A 57 5.66 -1.69 1.28
N ALA A 58 4.36 -1.66 1.01
CA ALA A 58 3.51 -2.85 0.97
C ALA A 58 4.02 -3.84 -0.09
N LYS A 59 4.38 -3.36 -1.28
CA LYS A 59 5.00 -4.19 -2.33
C LYS A 59 6.31 -4.82 -1.90
N ARG A 60 7.22 -4.04 -1.31
CA ARG A 60 8.50 -4.58 -0.79
C ARG A 60 8.28 -5.65 0.28
N ARG A 61 7.29 -5.45 1.16
CA ARG A 61 6.91 -6.45 2.17
C ARG A 61 6.39 -7.74 1.53
N MET A 62 5.52 -7.64 0.53
CA MET A 62 5.04 -8.81 -0.22
C MET A 62 6.18 -9.55 -0.93
N GLU A 63 7.11 -8.84 -1.59
CA GLU A 63 8.28 -9.45 -2.24
C GLU A 63 9.21 -10.17 -1.25
N LYS A 64 9.42 -9.58 -0.06
CA LYS A 64 10.24 -10.22 0.99
C LYS A 64 9.58 -11.50 1.52
N LEU A 65 8.27 -11.45 1.72
CA LEU A 65 7.49 -12.59 2.22
C LEU A 65 7.37 -13.70 1.18
N SER A 66 7.25 -13.37 -0.11
CA SER A 66 7.18 -14.37 -1.18
C SER A 66 8.52 -15.03 -1.49
N ARG A 67 9.65 -14.35 -1.27
CA ARG A 67 11.02 -14.90 -1.42
C ARG A 67 11.47 -15.79 -0.25
N SER A 68 10.75 -15.77 0.87
CA SER A 68 11.07 -16.58 2.06
C SER A 68 10.28 -17.91 2.09
N ARG A 69 9.49 -18.19 1.06
CA ARG A 69 8.82 -19.46 0.77
C ARG A 69 9.63 -20.28 -0.22
#